data_AF-A0A961LDJ7-F1
#
_entry.id   AF-A0A961LDJ7-F1
#
_cell.length_a   1.000
_cell.length_b   1.000
_cell.length_c   1.000
_cell.angle_alpha   90.00
_cell.angle_beta   90.00
_cell.angle_gamma   90.00
#
_symmetry.space_group_name_H-M   'P 1'
#
loop_
_entity.id
_entity.type
_entity.pdbx_description
1 polymer ?
#
loop_
_entity_poly.entity_id
_entity_poly.type
_entity_poly.pdbx_seq_one_letter_code
_entity_poly.pdbx_strand_id
1 'polypeptide(L)'
;MIMKVERDMGEPGSADVKKLFGHVEPTTVAAILELAPTMAELEVAAAWLNGQGETLTRRHQPHGKASEILSLIPRPDDEYERQGP
;
A
#
# COMPACT_ATOMS: atom_id res chain seq x y z
N MET A 1 8.60 -13.59 26.48
CA MET A 1 9.12 -13.84 25.12
C MET A 1 8.77 -12.62 24.29
N ILE A 2 9.70 -11.68 24.15
CA ILE A 2 9.49 -10.48 23.33
C ILE A 2 9.93 -10.84 21.93
N MET A 3 8.97 -10.98 21.01
CA MET A 3 9.28 -11.13 19.58
C MET A 3 9.98 -9.85 19.13
N LYS A 4 11.30 -9.93 19.03
CA LYS A 4 12.13 -8.94 18.37
C LYS A 4 11.78 -9.05 16.90
N VAL A 5 10.85 -8.22 16.43
CA VAL A 5 10.64 -8.03 14.99
C VAL A 5 11.92 -7.36 14.51
N GLU A 6 12.86 -8.17 14.04
CA GLU A 6 13.93 -7.73 13.18
C GLU A 6 13.22 -7.08 11.99
N ARG A 7 13.09 -5.76 12.02
CA ARG A 7 12.74 -5.01 10.82
C ARG A 7 13.91 -5.22 9.90
N ASP A 8 13.78 -6.20 9.03
CA ASP A 8 14.64 -6.37 7.88
C ASP A 8 14.73 -5.00 7.21
N MET A 9 15.92 -4.38 7.27
CA MET A 9 16.24 -3.17 6.51
C MET A 9 16.50 -3.53 5.03
N GLY A 10 15.98 -4.67 4.55
CA GLY A 10 16.00 -5.05 3.15
C GLY A 10 14.96 -4.25 2.38
N GLU A 11 15.24 -4.08 1.09
CA GLU A 11 14.27 -3.57 0.14
C GLU A 11 13.05 -4.51 0.14
N PRO A 12 11.82 -3.98 0.22
CA PRO A 12 10.64 -4.82 0.27
C PRO A 12 10.49 -5.63 -1.01
N GLY A 13 10.08 -6.88 -0.87
CA GLY A 13 9.88 -7.79 -1.99
C GLY A 13 8.41 -7.88 -2.43
N SER A 14 8.18 -8.62 -3.51
CA SER A 14 6.84 -8.92 -4.01
C SER A 14 5.96 -9.66 -2.99
N ALA A 15 6.57 -10.42 -2.08
CA ALA A 15 5.87 -11.07 -0.98
C ALA A 15 5.34 -10.07 0.05
N ASP A 16 6.10 -9.01 0.37
CA ASP A 16 5.69 -7.96 1.30
C ASP A 16 4.53 -7.14 0.74
N VAL A 17 4.60 -6.79 -0.55
CA VAL A 17 3.51 -6.12 -1.27
C VAL A 17 2.23 -6.96 -1.20
N LYS A 18 2.28 -8.24 -1.53
CA LYS A 18 1.10 -9.13 -1.46
C LYS A 18 0.57 -9.31 -0.04
N LYS A 19 1.46 -9.33 0.96
CA LYS A 19 1.08 -9.43 2.38
C LYS A 19 0.32 -8.19 2.86
N LEU A 20 0.73 -7.00 2.40
CA LEU A 20 0.19 -5.72 2.83
C LEU A 20 -1.08 -5.30 2.06
N PHE A 21 -1.10 -5.54 0.76
CA PHE A 21 -2.20 -5.11 -0.14
C PHE A 21 -3.14 -6.24 -0.54
N GLY A 22 -2.84 -7.48 -0.17
CA GLY A 22 -3.65 -8.65 -0.49
C GLY A 22 -3.53 -9.07 -1.95
N HIS A 23 -4.67 -9.25 -2.61
CA HIS A 23 -4.71 -9.70 -4.01
C HIS A 23 -4.49 -8.51 -4.95
N VAL A 24 -3.22 -8.26 -5.28
CA VAL A 24 -2.78 -7.27 -6.28
C VAL A 24 -2.20 -7.96 -7.51
N GLU A 25 -2.51 -7.42 -8.68
CA GLU A 25 -2.03 -7.92 -9.96
C GLU A 25 -0.50 -7.90 -10.03
N PRO A 26 0.15 -8.89 -10.69
CA PRO A 26 1.61 -8.94 -10.80
C PRO A 26 2.22 -7.67 -11.41
N THR A 27 1.50 -7.03 -12.33
CA THR A 27 1.88 -5.76 -12.97
C THR A 27 1.88 -4.59 -11.98
N THR A 28 0.87 -4.50 -11.11
CA THR A 28 0.82 -3.51 -10.02
C THR A 28 1.94 -3.76 -9.01
N VAL A 29 2.20 -5.03 -8.67
CA VAL A 29 3.32 -5.39 -7.78
C VAL A 29 4.66 -4.95 -8.37
N ALA A 30 4.88 -5.19 -9.66
CA ALA A 30 6.10 -4.74 -10.34
C ALA A 30 6.21 -3.19 -10.29
N ALA A 31 5.16 -2.47 -10.65
CA ALA A 31 5.14 -1.01 -10.62
C ALA A 31 5.41 -0.43 -9.22
N ILE A 32 4.89 -1.05 -8.16
CA ILE A 32 5.18 -0.67 -6.77
C ILE A 32 6.65 -0.87 -6.44
N LEU A 33 7.25 -2.00 -6.84
CA LEU A 33 8.67 -2.29 -6.57
C LEU A 33 9.61 -1.41 -7.40
N GLU A 34 9.22 -0.99 -8.61
CA GLU A 34 9.99 -0.05 -9.43
C GLU A 34 10.15 1.33 -8.78
N LEU A 35 9.25 1.72 -7.88
CA LEU A 35 9.40 2.93 -7.07
C LEU A 35 10.53 2.81 -6.04
N ALA A 36 11.11 1.61 -5.85
CA ALA A 36 12.03 1.27 -4.76
C ALA A 36 11.56 1.83 -3.40
N PRO A 37 10.33 1.48 -2.97
CA PRO A 37 9.78 2.00 -1.72
C PRO A 37 10.50 1.39 -0.53
N THR A 38 10.50 2.09 0.59
CA THR A 38 10.86 1.52 1.88
C THR A 38 9.71 0.70 2.45
N MET A 39 10.01 -0.24 3.36
CA MET A 39 8.96 -0.98 4.06
C MET A 39 7.96 -0.06 4.78
N ALA A 40 8.44 1.04 5.35
CA ALA A 40 7.59 2.05 6.00
C ALA A 40 6.61 2.72 5.02
N GLU A 41 7.02 3.00 3.79
CA GLU A 41 6.14 3.59 2.77
C GLU A 41 5.06 2.60 2.32
N LEU A 42 5.39 1.30 2.20
CA LEU A 42 4.38 0.26 1.93
C LEU A 42 3.40 0.12 3.08
N GLU A 43 3.87 0.11 4.33
CA GLU A 43 3.01 0.03 5.52
C GLU A 43 2.05 1.22 5.61
N VAL A 44 2.53 2.44 5.31
CA VAL A 44 1.69 3.64 5.26
C VAL A 44 0.62 3.51 4.18
N ALA A 45 1.00 3.15 2.95
CA ALA A 45 0.04 2.97 1.86
C ALA A 45 -1.00 1.87 2.18
N ALA A 46 -0.57 0.75 2.77
CA ALA A 46 -1.46 -0.34 3.15
C ALA A 46 -2.44 0.05 4.26
N ALA A 47 -1.98 0.80 5.27
CA ALA A 47 -2.85 1.33 6.31
C ALA A 47 -3.93 2.24 5.69
N TRP A 48 -3.56 3.09 4.75
CA TRP A 48 -4.48 3.97 4.02
C TRP A 48 -5.56 3.21 3.23
N LEU A 49 -5.18 2.15 2.50
CA LEU A 49 -6.15 1.34 1.74
C LEU A 49 -7.14 0.59 2.62
N ASN A 50 -6.70 0.09 3.77
CA ASN A 50 -7.56 -0.69 4.69
C ASN A 50 -8.49 0.20 5.54
N GLY A 51 -8.59 1.50 5.26
CA GLY A 51 -9.35 2.47 6.09
C GLY A 51 -8.75 2.69 7.49
N GLN A 52 -7.63 2.02 7.80
CA GLN A 52 -6.89 2.20 9.04
C GLN A 52 -6.07 3.49 9.02
N GLY A 53 -5.82 4.07 7.84
CA GLY A 53 -5.17 5.37 7.65
C GLY A 53 -5.95 6.50 8.30
N GLU A 54 -7.28 6.47 8.29
CA GLU A 54 -8.09 7.48 9.00
C GLU A 54 -7.92 7.41 10.52
N THR A 55 -7.67 6.23 11.08
CA THR A 55 -7.51 6.03 12.52
C THR A 55 -6.06 6.22 12.98
N LEU A 56 -5.07 5.80 12.17
CA LEU A 56 -3.64 5.86 12.48
C LEU A 56 -2.98 7.16 12.03
N THR A 57 -3.41 7.76 10.92
CA THR A 57 -2.87 9.02 10.39
C THR A 57 -3.93 10.10 10.50
N ARG A 58 -4.04 10.72 11.68
CA ARG A 58 -4.85 11.93 11.87
C ARG A 58 -4.49 12.96 10.77
N ARG A 59 -5.35 13.11 9.76
CA ARG A 59 -5.44 14.24 8.81
C ARG A 59 -4.27 14.54 7.86
N HIS A 60 -3.32 13.63 7.60
CA HIS A 60 -2.25 13.90 6.63
C HIS A 60 -2.27 12.90 5.49
N GLN A 61 -2.72 13.37 4.31
CA GLN A 61 -2.60 12.62 3.05
C GLN A 61 -1.16 12.11 2.89
N PRO A 62 -0.97 10.84 2.51
CA PRO A 62 0.35 10.28 2.33
C PRO A 62 1.03 11.00 1.17
N HIS A 63 2.32 11.29 1.35
CA HIS A 63 3.16 12.03 0.42
C HIS A 63 4.34 11.19 -0.04
N GLY A 64 4.98 11.58 -1.14
CA GLY A 64 6.08 10.82 -1.74
C GLY A 64 5.61 9.46 -2.27
N LYS A 65 6.47 8.44 -2.19
CA LYS A 65 6.22 7.13 -2.81
C LYS A 65 4.98 6.43 -2.25
N ALA A 66 4.64 6.64 -0.98
CA ALA A 66 3.41 6.11 -0.40
C ALA A 66 2.14 6.63 -1.13
N SER A 67 2.17 7.89 -1.61
CA SER A 67 1.08 8.46 -2.42
C SER A 67 1.03 7.84 -3.82
N GLU A 68 2.20 7.63 -4.43
CA GLU A 68 2.31 7.00 -5.75
C GLU A 68 1.84 5.54 -5.70
N ILE A 69 2.22 4.78 -4.68
CA ILE A 69 1.75 3.40 -4.45
C ILE A 69 0.22 3.35 -4.38
N LEU A 70 -0.41 4.27 -3.65
CA LEU A 70 -1.87 4.35 -3.56
C LEU A 70 -2.54 4.66 -4.90
N SER A 71 -1.86 5.39 -5.78
CA SER A 71 -2.37 5.70 -7.12
C SER A 71 -2.29 4.50 -8.07
N LEU A 72 -1.38 3.55 -7.79
CA LEU A 72 -1.21 2.32 -8.58
C LEU A 72 -2.21 1.23 -8.21
N ILE A 73 -2.83 1.31 -7.03
CA ILE A 73 -3.76 0.29 -6.55
C ILE A 73 -5.18 0.75 -6.89
N PRO A 74 -5.89 0.07 -7.81
CA PRO A 74 -7.26 0.42 -8.13
C PRO A 74 -8.11 0.25 -6.87
N ARG A 75 -8.81 1.31 -6.44
CA ARG A 75 -9.77 1.19 -5.35
C ARG A 75 -10.96 0.38 -5.86
N PRO A 76 -11.46 -0.60 -5.09
CA PRO A 76 -12.63 -1.40 -5.48
C PRO A 76 -13.94 -0.59 -5.57
N ASP A 77 -13.89 0.74 -5.35
CA ASP A 77 -15.06 1.64 -5.38
C ASP A 77 -15.26 2.32 -6.74
N ASP A 78 -14.36 2.14 -7.72
CA ASP A 78 -14.45 2.77 -9.05
C ASP A 78 -15.39 2.03 -10.03
N GLU A 79 -16.11 1.00 -9.58
CA GLU A 79 -17.06 0.24 -10.42
C GLU A 79 -18.53 0.74 -10.35
N TYR A 80 -18.84 1.83 -9.63
CA TYR A 80 -20.24 2.27 -9.45
C TYR A 80 -20.70 3.53 -10.22
N GLU A 81 -19.86 4.21 -11.02
CA GLU A 81 -20.27 5.39 -11.80
C GLU A 81 -20.47 5.15 -13.32
N ARG A 82 -20.54 3.88 -13.77
CA ARG A 82 -20.85 3.53 -15.18
C ARG A 82 -22.22 2.90 -15.42
N GLN A 83 -23.15 3.02 -14.48
CA GLN A 83 -24.56 2.72 -14.75
C GLN A 83 -25.40 3.98 -14.48
N GLY A 84 -25.42 4.86 -15.47
CA GLY A 84 -26.33 6.00 -15.50
C GLY A 84 -27.79 5.55 -15.66
N PRO A 85 -28.75 6.41 -15.30
CA PRO A 85 -29.99 6.56 -16.04
C PRO A 85 -29.82 7.51 -17.25
#